data_AF-A0A945P801-F1
#
_entry.id   AF-A0A945P801-F1
#
_cell.length_a   1.000
_cell.length_b   1.000
_cell.length_c   1.000
_cell.angle_alpha   90.00
_cell.angle_beta   90.00
_cell.angle_gamma   90.00
#
_symmetry.space_group_name_H-M   'P 1'
#
loop_
_entity.id
_entity.type
_entity.pdbx_description
1 polymer ?
#
loop_
_entity_poly.entity_id
_entity_poly.type
_entity_poly.pdbx_seq_one_letter_code
_entity_poly.pdbx_strand_id
1 'polypeptide(L)'
;MIKRTFGKAVIFAVVGIALGLSGCSGLDTLPTAKVAGEKEGVGTDYRIGSDDSLQIFVWRNPELSTNVPVRPDGRITIPLIEDLPATGKTPTELARDVEKKLSTYIQDPIVTIFALI
;
A
#
# COMPACT_ATOMS: atom_id res chain seq x y z
N MET A 1 -22.57 58.77 51.14
CA MET A 1 -22.95 58.23 49.80
C MET A 1 -21.94 57.22 49.19
N ILE A 2 -20.98 56.66 49.95
CA ILE A 2 -19.83 55.91 49.36
C ILE A 2 -19.96 54.37 49.33
N LYS A 3 -20.93 53.73 50.01
CA LYS A 3 -20.96 52.25 50.16
C LYS A 3 -21.49 51.46 48.94
N ARG A 4 -22.12 52.09 47.94
CA ARG A 4 -22.80 51.38 46.82
C ARG A 4 -21.89 50.99 45.66
N THR A 5 -20.66 51.52 45.59
CA THR A 5 -19.69 51.24 44.51
C THR A 5 -18.78 50.04 44.80
N PHE A 6 -18.53 49.72 46.08
CA PHE A 6 -17.64 48.63 46.48
C PHE A 6 -18.20 47.24 46.13
N GLY A 7 -19.52 47.04 46.26
CA GLY A 7 -20.19 45.78 45.89
C GLY A 7 -20.18 45.52 44.38
N LYS A 8 -20.24 46.58 43.55
CA LYS A 8 -20.13 46.46 42.09
C LYS A 8 -18.69 46.12 41.67
N ALA A 9 -17.68 46.67 42.34
CA ALA A 9 -16.28 46.38 42.06
C ALA A 9 -15.90 44.92 42.37
N VAL A 10 -16.43 44.34 43.46
CA VAL A 10 -16.21 42.93 43.82
C VAL A 10 -16.90 41.98 42.82
N ILE A 11 -18.12 42.31 42.38
CA ILE A 11 -18.84 41.50 41.37
C ILE A 11 -18.12 41.54 40.00
N PHE A 12 -17.61 42.70 39.58
CA PHE A 12 -16.83 42.80 38.34
C PHE A 12 -15.49 42.05 38.40
N ALA A 13 -14.84 42.01 39.57
CA ALA A 13 -13.59 41.26 39.74
C ALA A 13 -13.80 39.72 39.70
N VAL A 14 -14.91 39.22 40.25
CA VAL A 14 -15.24 37.78 40.23
C VAL A 14 -15.66 37.31 38.84
N VAL A 15 -16.38 38.14 38.07
CA VAL A 15 -16.74 37.83 36.66
C VAL A 15 -15.51 37.85 35.75
N GLY A 16 -14.54 38.74 35.98
CA GLY A 16 -13.28 38.78 35.23
C GLY A 16 -12.39 37.54 35.41
N ILE A 17 -12.37 36.96 36.62
CA ILE A 17 -11.60 35.73 36.90
C ILE A 17 -12.30 34.48 36.33
N ALA A 18 -13.63 34.45 36.30
CA ALA A 18 -14.38 33.34 35.69
C ALA A 18 -14.21 33.26 34.16
N LEU A 19 -14.01 34.40 33.49
CA LEU A 19 -13.75 34.46 32.04
C LEU A 19 -12.31 34.07 31.65
N GLY A 20 -11.35 34.11 32.59
CA GLY A 20 -9.94 33.78 32.32
C GLY A 20 -9.62 32.28 32.30
N LEU A 21 -10.49 31.43 32.85
CA LEU A 21 -10.24 29.98 32.99
C LEU A 21 -10.79 29.13 31.84
N SER A 22 -11.50 29.72 30.86
CA SER A 22 -12.02 28.99 29.68
C SER A 22 -10.98 28.75 28.57
N GLY A 23 -9.71 29.08 28.79
CA GLY A 23 -8.67 29.00 27.77
C GLY A 23 -7.96 27.65 27.59
N CYS A 24 -8.18 26.66 28.46
CA CYS A 24 -7.39 25.42 28.45
C CYS A 24 -8.10 24.17 27.90
N SER A 25 -9.31 24.27 27.34
CA SER A 25 -10.06 23.11 26.82
C SER A 25 -10.03 22.97 25.29
N GLY A 26 -9.13 23.66 24.60
CA GLY A 26 -9.10 23.70 23.14
C GLY A 26 -7.76 23.29 22.54
N LEU A 27 -7.23 22.09 22.83
CA LEU A 27 -6.11 21.54 22.05
C LEU A 27 -6.09 20.00 21.96
N ASP A 28 -7.26 19.35 21.88
CA ASP A 28 -7.38 17.90 21.61
C ASP A 28 -7.58 17.59 20.12
N THR A 29 -6.75 18.18 19.26
CA THR A 29 -6.65 17.72 17.86
C THR A 29 -5.20 17.70 17.44
N LEU A 30 -4.42 16.82 18.09
CA LEU A 30 -3.24 16.29 17.41
C LEU A 30 -3.74 15.67 16.10
N PRO A 31 -3.16 16.01 14.93
CA PRO A 31 -3.47 15.28 13.73
C PRO A 31 -3.05 13.84 14.02
N THR A 32 -4.03 12.93 14.07
CA THR A 32 -3.76 11.49 14.10
C THR A 32 -2.73 11.25 13.01
N ALA A 33 -1.51 10.87 13.43
CA ALA A 33 -0.51 10.42 12.49
C ALA A 33 -1.21 9.34 11.67
N LYS A 34 -1.41 9.62 10.37
CA LYS A 34 -1.80 8.59 9.42
C LYS A 34 -0.74 7.52 9.58
N VAL A 35 -1.09 6.45 10.31
CA VAL A 35 -0.36 5.21 10.23
C VAL A 35 -0.51 4.82 8.77
N ALA A 36 0.52 5.09 7.98
CA ALA A 36 0.74 4.47 6.70
C ALA A 36 1.21 3.03 6.99
N GLY A 37 0.36 2.31 7.70
CA GLY A 37 0.29 0.88 7.87
C GLY A 37 -1.20 0.65 7.76
N GLU A 38 -1.68 -0.17 6.87
CA GLU A 38 -1.16 -1.46 6.53
C GLU A 38 -2.09 -1.86 5.40
N LYS A 39 -1.57 -2.43 4.31
CA LYS A 39 -2.44 -3.19 3.42
C LYS A 39 -2.90 -4.42 4.22
N GLU A 40 -3.81 -4.23 5.17
CA GLU A 40 -4.66 -5.29 5.72
C GLU A 40 -5.64 -5.68 4.63
N GLY A 41 -5.12 -6.38 3.63
CA GLY A 41 -5.87 -7.15 2.68
C GLY A 41 -5.76 -8.62 3.06
N VAL A 42 -6.27 -9.01 4.23
CA VAL A 42 -6.58 -10.43 4.47
C VAL A 42 -7.77 -10.76 3.56
N GLY A 43 -7.48 -11.29 2.37
CA GLY A 43 -8.47 -11.91 1.49
C GLY A 43 -8.47 -11.49 0.02
N THR A 44 -7.45 -10.82 -0.50
CA THR A 44 -7.31 -10.65 -1.96
C THR A 44 -5.98 -11.22 -2.40
N ASP A 45 -6.01 -12.32 -3.15
CA ASP A 45 -4.81 -12.84 -3.80
C ASP A 45 -4.10 -11.72 -4.53
N TYR A 46 -2.79 -11.60 -4.31
CA TYR A 46 -1.98 -10.59 -4.97
C TYR A 46 -2.12 -10.73 -6.49
N ARG A 47 -2.45 -9.61 -7.13
CA ARG A 47 -2.53 -9.49 -8.58
C ARG A 47 -1.39 -8.62 -9.05
N ILE A 48 -0.72 -9.09 -10.07
CA ILE A 48 0.41 -8.42 -10.70
C ILE A 48 -0.08 -7.11 -11.33
N GLY A 49 0.58 -6.01 -11.00
CA GLY A 49 0.40 -4.69 -11.57
C GLY A 49 1.42 -4.38 -12.66
N SER A 50 1.19 -3.29 -13.38
CA SER A 50 2.23 -2.66 -14.21
C SER A 50 3.35 -2.14 -13.30
N ASP A 51 4.58 -2.13 -13.79
CA ASP A 51 5.80 -1.71 -13.07
C ASP A 51 6.27 -2.66 -11.93
N ASP A 52 5.59 -3.78 -11.68
CA ASP A 52 6.06 -4.80 -10.76
C ASP A 52 7.30 -5.53 -11.30
N SER A 53 8.20 -6.00 -10.42
CA SER A 53 9.32 -6.88 -10.79
C SER A 53 8.97 -8.33 -10.48
N LEU A 54 9.16 -9.22 -11.46
CA LEU A 54 8.88 -10.65 -11.33
C LEU A 54 10.16 -11.45 -11.55
N GLN A 55 10.39 -12.42 -10.66
CA GLN A 55 11.40 -13.45 -10.89
C GLN A 55 10.73 -14.71 -11.43
N ILE A 56 11.14 -15.11 -12.63
CA ILE A 56 10.71 -16.35 -13.27
C ILE A 56 11.79 -17.39 -13.04
N PHE A 57 11.40 -18.50 -12.42
CA PHE A 57 12.26 -19.65 -12.18
C PHE A 57 11.71 -20.85 -12.95
N VAL A 58 12.55 -21.43 -13.82
CA VAL A 58 12.21 -22.62 -14.61
C VAL A 58 13.10 -23.77 -14.15
N TRP A 59 12.47 -24.81 -13.61
CA TRP A 59 13.18 -25.98 -13.10
C TRP A 59 13.95 -26.68 -14.22
N ARG A 60 15.18 -27.13 -13.94
CA ARG A 60 16.11 -27.77 -14.89
C ARG A 60 16.53 -26.94 -16.11
N ASN A 61 16.08 -25.68 -16.21
CA ASN A 61 16.42 -24.75 -17.28
C ASN A 61 16.76 -23.36 -16.71
N PRO A 62 17.87 -23.24 -15.96
CA PRO A 62 18.29 -21.96 -15.36
C PRO A 62 18.56 -20.86 -16.39
N GLU A 63 18.89 -21.22 -17.63
CA GLU A 63 19.06 -20.30 -18.76
C GLU A 63 17.77 -19.58 -19.17
N LEU A 64 16.60 -20.14 -18.83
CA LEU A 64 15.30 -19.51 -19.03
C LEU A 64 14.83 -18.73 -17.79
N SER A 65 15.54 -18.87 -16.67
CA SER A 65 15.20 -18.19 -15.42
C SER A 65 15.76 -16.77 -15.44
N THR A 66 14.90 -15.78 -15.25
CA THR A 66 15.27 -14.37 -15.33
C THR A 66 14.38 -13.50 -14.45
N ASN A 67 14.90 -12.34 -14.05
CA ASN A 67 14.09 -11.29 -13.44
C ASN A 67 13.72 -10.27 -14.52
N VAL A 68 12.43 -10.02 -14.68
CA VAL A 68 11.92 -9.07 -15.67
C VAL A 68 10.87 -8.15 -15.05
N PRO A 69 10.92 -6.85 -15.38
CA PRO A 69 9.86 -5.93 -15.00
C PRO A 69 8.60 -6.15 -15.85
N VAL A 70 7.44 -5.92 -15.25
CA VAL A 70 6.17 -5.82 -15.96
C VAL A 70 6.14 -4.48 -16.67
N ARG A 71 6.07 -4.52 -18.00
CA ARG A 71 6.02 -3.32 -18.84
C ARG A 71 4.76 -2.50 -18.53
N PRO A 72 4.73 -1.20 -18.86
CA PRO A 72 3.56 -0.35 -18.66
C PRO A 72 2.28 -0.83 -19.38
N ASP A 73 2.43 -1.59 -20.46
CA ASP A 73 1.34 -2.24 -21.20
C ASP A 73 0.80 -3.53 -20.53
N GLY A 74 1.39 -3.91 -19.39
CA GLY A 74 1.01 -5.07 -18.59
C GLY A 74 1.53 -6.40 -19.09
N ARG A 75 2.57 -6.38 -19.94
CA ARG A 75 3.19 -7.58 -20.50
C ARG A 75 4.57 -7.83 -19.91
N ILE A 76 4.99 -9.09 -19.95
CA ILE A 76 6.37 -9.50 -19.69
C ILE A 76 6.96 -10.20 -20.90
N THR A 77 8.28 -10.12 -20.99
CA THR A 77 9.10 -10.79 -21.98
C THR A 77 10.03 -11.73 -21.24
N ILE A 78 10.05 -13.00 -21.61
CA ILE A 78 10.96 -14.01 -21.05
C ILE A 78 11.65 -14.76 -22.19
N PRO A 79 12.77 -15.46 -21.95
CA PRO A 79 13.41 -16.25 -23.00
C PRO A 79 12.41 -17.17 -23.72
N LEU A 80 12.45 -17.17 -25.05
CA LEU A 80 11.56 -17.92 -25.96
C LEU A 80 10.11 -17.41 -26.06
N ILE A 81 9.69 -16.46 -25.20
CA ILE A 81 8.33 -15.90 -25.20
C ILE A 81 8.41 -14.37 -25.16
N GLU A 82 8.17 -13.75 -26.31
CA GLU A 82 8.32 -12.30 -26.46
C GLU A 82 7.30 -11.51 -25.64
N ASP A 83 6.03 -11.89 -25.69
CA ASP A 83 4.95 -11.02 -25.23
C ASP A 83 3.86 -11.84 -24.52
N LEU A 84 3.85 -11.79 -23.19
CA LEU A 84 2.89 -12.49 -22.34
C LEU A 84 2.15 -11.51 -21.40
N PRO A 85 0.80 -11.47 -21.41
CA PRO A 85 0.05 -10.61 -20.49
C PRO A 85 0.18 -11.12 -19.05
N ALA A 86 0.62 -10.24 -18.14
CA ALA A 86 0.84 -10.54 -16.72
C ALA A 86 -0.12 -9.76 -15.81
N THR A 87 -0.52 -8.54 -16.19
CA THR A 87 -1.37 -7.69 -15.35
C THR A 87 -2.71 -8.34 -15.00
N GLY A 88 -3.12 -8.18 -13.75
CA GLY A 88 -4.38 -8.70 -13.22
C GLY A 88 -4.34 -10.18 -12.90
N LYS A 89 -3.26 -10.90 -13.21
CA LYS A 89 -3.09 -12.32 -12.86
C LYS A 89 -2.39 -12.48 -11.52
N THR A 90 -2.65 -13.59 -10.86
CA THR A 90 -1.82 -14.04 -9.74
C THR A 90 -0.51 -14.65 -10.27
N PRO A 91 0.56 -14.70 -9.45
CA PRO A 91 1.79 -15.39 -9.83
C PRO A 91 1.57 -16.84 -10.26
N THR A 92 0.62 -17.53 -9.61
CA THR A 92 0.25 -18.91 -9.95
C THR A 92 -0.45 -19.01 -11.31
N GLU A 93 -1.39 -18.11 -11.60
CA GLU A 93 -2.06 -18.06 -12.90
C GLU A 93 -1.06 -17.79 -14.04
N LEU A 94 -0.16 -16.82 -13.83
CA LEU A 94 0.87 -16.49 -14.80
C LEU A 94 1.84 -17.66 -15.02
N ALA A 95 2.22 -18.39 -13.97
CA ALA A 95 3.07 -19.57 -14.09
C ALA A 95 2.48 -20.63 -15.01
N ARG A 96 1.17 -20.90 -14.90
CA ARG A 96 0.46 -21.85 -15.79
C ARG A 96 0.47 -21.41 -17.25
N ASP A 97 0.32 -20.11 -17.50
CA ASP A 97 0.40 -19.57 -18.85
C ASP A 97 1.81 -19.67 -19.44
N VAL A 98 2.84 -19.43 -18.62
CA VAL A 98 4.24 -19.59 -19.02
C VAL A 98 4.54 -21.05 -19.33
N GLU A 99 4.14 -21.99 -18.46
CA GLU A 99 4.30 -23.44 -18.69
C GLU A 99 3.67 -23.87 -20.01
N LYS A 100 2.44 -23.41 -20.28
CA LYS A 100 1.73 -23.73 -21.51
C LYS A 100 2.42 -23.20 -22.76
N LYS A 101 3.08 -22.03 -22.69
CA LYS A 101 3.84 -21.51 -23.83
C LYS A 101 5.21 -22.18 -23.97
N LEU A 102 5.89 -22.44 -22.86
CA LEU A 102 7.19 -23.11 -22.86
C LEU A 102 7.10 -24.58 -23.29
N SER A 103 5.94 -25.23 -23.15
CA SER A 103 5.75 -26.62 -23.59
C SER A 103 5.93 -26.84 -25.10
N THR A 104 5.92 -25.78 -25.90
CA THR A 104 6.23 -25.84 -27.34
C THR A 104 7.74 -25.99 -27.60
N TYR A 105 8.57 -25.62 -26.62
CA TYR A 105 10.03 -25.57 -26.75
C TYR A 105 10.74 -26.59 -25.84
N ILE A 106 10.18 -26.90 -24.67
CA ILE A 106 10.74 -27.83 -23.69
C ILE A 106 9.67 -28.78 -23.18
N GLN A 107 10.06 -30.02 -22.88
CA GLN A 107 9.13 -31.03 -22.38
C GLN A 107 8.88 -30.86 -20.88
N ASP A 108 7.61 -30.85 -20.47
CA ASP A 108 7.16 -30.77 -19.07
C ASP A 108 7.83 -29.64 -18.25
N PRO A 109 7.69 -28.35 -18.67
CA PRO A 109 8.24 -27.23 -17.93
C PRO A 109 7.56 -27.08 -16.56
N ILE A 110 8.37 -26.90 -15.51
CA ILE A 110 7.88 -26.54 -14.17
C ILE A 110 8.35 -25.12 -13.88
N VAL A 111 7.39 -24.22 -13.69
CA VAL A 111 7.66 -22.78 -13.54
C VAL A 111 7.16 -22.27 -12.20
N THR A 112 7.99 -21.48 -11.54
CA THR A 112 7.64 -20.75 -10.32
C THR A 112 7.87 -19.27 -10.58
N ILE A 113 6.89 -18.44 -10.19
CA ILE A 113 6.97 -16.99 -10.32
C ILE A 113 6.94 -16.38 -8.92
N PHE A 114 7.92 -15.53 -8.64
CA PHE A 114 7.97 -14.73 -7.41
C PHE A 114 7.70 -13.27 -7.76
N ALA A 115 6.75 -12.65 -7.05
CA ALA A 115 6.54 -11.22 -7.11
C ALA A 115 7.50 -10.53 -6.15
N LEU A 116 8.37 -9.67 -6.68
CA LEU A 116 9.40 -9.01 -5.89
C LEU A 116 8.96 -7.64 -5.34
N ILE A 117 7.83 -7.10 -5.84
CA ILE A 117 7.17 -5.82 -5.51
C ILE A 117 8.11 -4.64 -5.22
#